data_AF-A0A4Q5NDJ7-F1
#
_entry.id   AF-A0A4Q5NDJ7-F1
#
_cell.length_a   1.000
_cell.length_b   1.000
_cell.length_c   1.000
_cell.angle_alpha   90.00
_cell.angle_beta   90.00
_cell.angle_gamma   90.00
#
_symmetry.space_group_name_H-M   'P 1'
#
loop_
_entity.id
_entity.type
_entity.pdbx_description
1 polymer ?
#
loop_
_entity_poly.entity_id
_entity_poly.type
_entity_poly.pdbx_seq_one_letter_code
_entity_poly.pdbx_strand_id
1 'polypeptide(L)'
;ISQMVEYFYENGFNNLLLDQSVTVTVFDKKFHSPFSVTTYSNFIVKLITKCSNSNWVDIENEFYDELKEILSMKDPQKVDYNHIEEKLKRLSSLNVSLEFVIEQLGNYLRETKLKKLNQDYVRIFNLPIYRKEICTKLLLEDESVEKSLFLNFNYTSTIENYFNDQEINYIHGEINDKKNPIVFGFGDELDEDYKNLELQKTNAFFEYIKSFWYFKTSNYHNLVRFIEGEEFQVYILGHSCGLSDRTMLNMIFEHENCKSIKIFYHGTKEKNNFTNLTQEISRHFKDKAMTRKKIVPFDKSEAMPQVNQEKTN
;
A
#
# COMPACT_ATOMS: atom_id res chain seq x y z
N ILE A 1 -7.62 -3.81 -28.48
CA ILE A 1 -7.99 -3.77 -27.05
C ILE A 1 -7.10 -2.80 -26.27
N SER A 2 -5.75 -2.95 -26.23
CA SER A 2 -4.87 -2.04 -25.45
C SER A 2 -5.05 -0.55 -25.77
N GLN A 3 -5.06 -0.15 -27.04
CA GLN A 3 -5.29 1.26 -27.45
C GLN A 3 -6.64 1.83 -26.97
N MET A 4 -7.66 0.97 -26.86
CA MET A 4 -8.99 1.37 -26.38
C MET A 4 -9.00 1.53 -24.86
N VAL A 5 -8.32 0.63 -24.14
CA VAL A 5 -8.13 0.72 -22.69
C VAL A 5 -7.32 1.97 -22.33
N GLU A 6 -6.24 2.24 -23.07
CA GLU A 6 -5.45 3.46 -22.93
C GLU A 6 -6.32 4.70 -23.13
N TYR A 7 -7.10 4.76 -24.22
CA TYR A 7 -8.02 5.88 -24.45
C TYR A 7 -8.97 6.13 -23.25
N PHE A 8 -9.60 5.08 -22.71
CA PHE A 8 -10.51 5.24 -21.57
C PHE A 8 -9.79 5.51 -20.24
N TYR A 9 -8.54 5.07 -20.09
CA TYR A 9 -7.72 5.42 -18.95
C TYR A 9 -7.41 6.94 -18.95
N GLU A 10 -7.17 7.52 -20.13
CA GLU A 10 -6.95 8.96 -20.29
C GLU A 10 -8.23 9.80 -20.17
N ASN A 11 -9.35 9.30 -20.72
CA ASN A 11 -10.59 10.06 -20.88
C ASN A 11 -11.71 9.68 -19.89
N GLY A 12 -11.44 8.71 -19.01
CA GLY A 12 -12.39 8.15 -18.06
C GLY A 12 -13.22 6.99 -18.63
N PHE A 13 -13.46 5.98 -17.80
CA PHE A 13 -14.17 4.76 -18.19
C PHE A 13 -15.70 4.86 -18.18
N ASN A 14 -16.28 5.98 -17.74
CA ASN A 14 -17.74 6.14 -17.67
C ASN A 14 -18.43 5.89 -19.02
N ASN A 15 -17.84 6.38 -20.10
CA ASN A 15 -18.38 6.21 -21.46
C ASN A 15 -18.33 4.75 -21.93
N LEU A 16 -17.36 3.96 -21.46
CA LEU A 16 -17.27 2.53 -21.73
C LEU A 16 -18.36 1.75 -20.98
N LEU A 17 -18.60 2.10 -19.71
CA LEU A 17 -19.55 1.40 -18.83
C LEU A 17 -21.02 1.68 -19.17
N LEU A 18 -21.30 2.87 -19.72
CA LEU A 18 -22.67 3.29 -20.06
C LEU A 18 -23.06 2.96 -21.50
N ASP A 19 -22.23 2.21 -22.24
CA ASP A 19 -22.41 1.87 -23.66
C ASP A 19 -22.68 3.11 -24.54
N GLN A 20 -22.01 4.23 -24.21
CA GLN A 20 -22.22 5.50 -24.89
C GLN A 20 -21.27 5.67 -26.08
N SER A 21 -21.71 6.43 -27.09
CA SER A 21 -20.86 6.78 -28.23
C SER A 21 -19.65 7.59 -27.76
N VAL A 22 -18.46 7.16 -28.15
CA VAL A 22 -17.22 7.88 -27.89
C VAL A 22 -16.97 8.86 -29.04
N THR A 23 -16.78 10.14 -28.73
CA THR A 23 -16.39 11.13 -29.75
C THR A 23 -14.88 11.20 -29.79
N VAL A 24 -14.27 10.83 -30.92
CA VAL A 24 -12.82 10.94 -31.10
C VAL A 24 -12.51 12.31 -31.71
N THR A 25 -11.86 13.16 -30.93
CA THR A 25 -11.63 14.59 -31.19
C THR A 25 -10.85 14.87 -32.49
N VAL A 26 -10.11 13.89 -33.01
CA VAL A 26 -9.26 14.05 -34.21
C VAL A 26 -10.10 14.28 -35.48
N PHE A 27 -11.39 13.89 -35.50
CA PHE A 27 -12.22 14.01 -36.69
C PHE A 27 -13.65 14.52 -36.46
N ASP A 28 -14.02 14.94 -35.23
CA ASP A 28 -15.41 15.26 -34.82
C ASP A 28 -16.44 14.17 -35.20
N LYS A 29 -15.96 12.94 -35.41
CA LYS A 29 -16.79 11.78 -35.72
C LYS A 29 -17.15 11.07 -34.42
N LYS A 30 -18.45 10.85 -34.23
CA LYS A 30 -18.96 9.98 -33.17
C LYS A 30 -18.76 8.53 -33.60
N PHE A 31 -18.02 7.78 -32.81
CA PHE A 31 -17.85 6.34 -32.97
C PHE A 31 -18.66 5.64 -31.88
N HIS A 32 -19.54 4.74 -32.28
CA HIS A 32 -20.16 3.82 -31.33
C HIS A 32 -19.15 2.73 -31.01
N SER A 33 -18.97 2.42 -29.73
CA SER A 33 -18.25 1.22 -29.34
C SER A 33 -18.94 0.02 -30.00
N PRO A 34 -18.24 -0.83 -30.76
CA PRO A 34 -18.81 -2.08 -31.27
C PRO A 34 -18.95 -3.13 -30.16
N PHE A 35 -18.50 -2.82 -28.94
CA PHE A 35 -18.52 -3.69 -27.78
C PHE A 35 -19.45 -3.12 -26.71
N SER A 36 -20.41 -3.93 -26.25
CA SER A 36 -21.18 -3.68 -25.04
C SER A 36 -20.43 -4.27 -23.84
N VAL A 37 -20.18 -3.48 -22.79
CA VAL A 37 -19.57 -3.96 -21.56
C VAL A 37 -20.64 -4.22 -20.51
N THR A 38 -20.78 -5.46 -20.07
CA THR A 38 -21.65 -5.84 -18.96
C THR A 38 -20.80 -6.13 -17.74
N THR A 39 -21.02 -5.41 -16.65
CA THR A 39 -20.29 -5.60 -15.39
C THR A 39 -21.17 -6.30 -14.35
N TYR A 40 -20.66 -7.39 -13.78
CA TYR A 40 -21.37 -8.17 -12.75
C TYR A 40 -20.96 -7.81 -11.31
N SER A 41 -19.92 -6.99 -11.15
CA SER A 41 -19.42 -6.53 -9.85
C SER A 41 -19.56 -5.02 -9.71
N ASN A 42 -20.35 -4.59 -8.73
CA ASN A 42 -20.49 -3.18 -8.38
C ASN A 42 -19.17 -2.60 -7.86
N PHE A 43 -18.37 -3.40 -7.15
CA PHE A 43 -17.06 -2.97 -6.65
C PHE A 43 -16.11 -2.65 -7.81
N ILE A 44 -16.01 -3.54 -8.80
CA ILE A 44 -15.17 -3.31 -9.99
C ILE A 44 -15.63 -2.06 -10.76
N VAL A 45 -16.94 -1.84 -10.88
CA VAL A 45 -17.47 -0.59 -11.48
C VAL A 45 -17.01 0.63 -10.69
N LYS A 46 -17.10 0.61 -9.35
CA LYS A 46 -16.63 1.70 -8.48
C LYS A 46 -15.14 1.97 -8.67
N LEU A 47 -14.31 0.91 -8.74
CA LEU A 47 -12.88 1.04 -9.00
C LEU A 47 -12.60 1.67 -10.37
N ILE A 48 -13.24 1.15 -11.43
CA ILE A 48 -13.04 1.62 -12.81
C ILE A 48 -13.48 3.07 -12.99
N THR A 49 -14.60 3.47 -12.39
CA THR A 49 -15.13 4.84 -12.48
C THR A 49 -14.26 5.86 -11.75
N LYS A 50 -13.56 5.46 -10.68
CA LYS A 50 -12.59 6.29 -9.96
C LYS A 50 -11.20 6.28 -10.59
N CYS A 51 -10.92 5.30 -11.45
CA CYS A 51 -9.63 5.15 -12.13
C CYS A 51 -9.46 6.19 -13.23
N SER A 52 -8.38 6.97 -13.15
CA SER A 52 -7.99 7.92 -14.21
C SER A 52 -6.48 8.14 -14.19
N ASN A 53 -5.94 8.72 -15.27
CA ASN A 53 -4.54 9.14 -15.32
C ASN A 53 -4.11 10.05 -14.16
N SER A 54 -5.03 10.82 -13.58
CA SER A 54 -4.73 11.79 -12.52
C SER A 54 -4.99 11.27 -11.11
N ASN A 55 -5.76 10.18 -10.97
CA ASN A 55 -6.13 9.60 -9.69
C ASN A 55 -5.83 8.09 -9.68
N TRP A 56 -4.87 7.71 -8.85
CA TRP A 56 -4.66 6.31 -8.51
C TRP A 56 -5.76 5.88 -7.55
N VAL A 57 -6.40 4.75 -7.84
CA VAL A 57 -7.44 4.20 -6.97
C VAL A 57 -6.76 3.35 -5.91
N ASP A 58 -7.02 3.69 -4.66
CA ASP A 58 -6.62 2.87 -3.54
C ASP A 58 -7.67 1.78 -3.31
N ILE A 59 -7.42 0.61 -3.91
CA ILE A 59 -8.35 -0.52 -3.88
C ILE A 59 -8.65 -0.97 -2.44
N GLU A 60 -7.67 -0.90 -1.53
CA GLU A 60 -7.83 -1.34 -0.14
C GLU A 60 -8.76 -0.38 0.62
N ASN A 61 -8.58 0.94 0.42
CA ASN A 61 -9.47 1.94 1.02
C ASN A 61 -10.86 1.94 0.38
N GLU A 62 -10.98 1.77 -0.93
CA GLU A 62 -12.28 1.64 -1.61
C GLU A 62 -13.06 0.41 -1.14
N PHE A 63 -12.36 -0.70 -0.92
CA PHE A 63 -12.94 -1.91 -0.33
C PHE A 63 -13.44 -1.64 1.10
N TYR A 64 -12.64 -0.95 1.91
CA TYR A 64 -13.03 -0.60 3.27
C TYR A 64 -14.21 0.37 3.33
N ASP A 65 -14.25 1.37 2.45
CA ASP A 65 -15.39 2.28 2.32
C ASP A 65 -16.66 1.52 1.95
N GLU A 66 -16.58 0.54 1.04
CA GLU A 66 -17.71 -0.32 0.71
C GLU A 66 -18.13 -1.20 1.90
N LEU A 67 -17.19 -1.72 2.69
CA LEU A 67 -17.49 -2.42 3.94
C LEU A 67 -18.24 -1.51 4.92
N LYS A 68 -17.82 -0.26 5.09
CA LYS A 68 -18.51 0.73 5.94
C LYS A 68 -19.92 1.01 5.46
N GLU A 69 -20.13 1.15 4.15
CA GLU A 69 -21.47 1.30 3.57
C GLU A 69 -22.35 0.09 3.92
N ILE A 70 -21.84 -1.14 3.75
CA ILE A 70 -22.55 -2.39 4.08
C ILE A 70 -22.83 -2.47 5.60
N LEU A 71 -21.89 -2.05 6.45
CA LEU A 71 -22.08 -2.00 7.91
C LEU A 71 -23.20 -1.03 8.28
N SER A 72 -23.23 0.14 7.64
CA SER A 72 -24.22 1.20 7.86
C SER A 72 -25.62 0.87 7.34
N MET A 73 -25.77 -0.18 6.53
CA MET A 73 -27.07 -0.76 6.21
C MET A 73 -27.74 -1.12 7.54
N LYS A 74 -28.74 -0.31 7.90
CA LYS A 74 -29.43 -0.37 9.19
C LYS A 74 -29.69 -1.82 9.59
N ASP A 75 -29.14 -2.22 10.73
CA ASP A 75 -29.72 -3.29 11.53
C ASP A 75 -29.70 -2.91 13.02
N PRO A 76 -30.75 -2.25 13.53
CA PRO A 76 -30.78 -1.93 14.95
C PRO A 76 -31.80 -2.71 15.77
N GLN A 77 -32.98 -3.10 15.24
CA GLN A 77 -34.07 -3.67 16.07
C GLN A 77 -35.37 -4.06 15.31
N LYS A 78 -35.34 -4.23 13.97
CA LYS A 78 -36.55 -4.61 13.21
C LYS A 78 -36.29 -5.86 12.38
N VAL A 79 -37.09 -6.87 12.71
CA VAL A 79 -37.15 -8.21 12.13
C VAL A 79 -37.62 -8.13 10.67
N ASP A 80 -36.73 -7.75 9.74
CA ASP A 80 -36.94 -7.98 8.32
C ASP A 80 -35.79 -8.84 7.78
N TYR A 81 -36.06 -10.14 7.69
CA TYR A 81 -35.12 -11.14 7.20
C TYR A 81 -34.53 -10.78 5.82
N ASN A 82 -35.27 -10.04 4.99
CA ASN A 82 -34.83 -9.65 3.66
C ASN A 82 -33.62 -8.70 3.70
N HIS A 83 -33.53 -7.82 4.70
CA HIS A 83 -32.41 -6.87 4.80
C HIS A 83 -31.11 -7.56 5.25
N ILE A 84 -31.20 -8.55 6.13
CA ILE A 84 -30.04 -9.34 6.54
C ILE A 84 -29.50 -10.15 5.35
N GLU A 85 -30.39 -10.78 4.59
CA GLU A 85 -30.02 -11.54 3.40
C GLU A 85 -29.35 -10.64 2.34
N GLU A 86 -29.91 -9.46 2.09
CA GLU A 86 -29.33 -8.48 1.15
C GLU A 86 -27.95 -8.00 1.61
N LYS A 87 -27.79 -7.67 2.89
CA LYS A 87 -26.51 -7.26 3.48
C LYS A 87 -25.44 -8.34 3.31
N LEU A 88 -25.77 -9.60 3.63
CA LEU A 88 -24.85 -10.73 3.47
C LEU A 88 -24.52 -11.00 1.99
N LYS A 89 -25.49 -10.83 1.09
CA LYS A 89 -25.28 -10.96 -0.35
C LYS A 89 -24.33 -9.89 -0.88
N ARG A 90 -24.49 -8.61 -0.48
CA ARG A 90 -23.57 -7.53 -0.88
C ARG A 90 -22.16 -7.75 -0.32
N LEU A 91 -22.04 -8.18 0.94
CA LEU A 91 -20.77 -8.54 1.56
C LEU A 91 -20.07 -9.69 0.82
N SER A 92 -20.79 -10.77 0.54
CA SER A 92 -20.25 -11.90 -0.21
C SER A 92 -19.80 -11.49 -1.62
N SER A 93 -20.61 -10.69 -2.33
CA SER A 93 -20.26 -10.16 -3.65
C SER A 93 -19.02 -9.26 -3.62
N LEU A 94 -18.87 -8.43 -2.57
CA LEU A 94 -17.70 -7.59 -2.37
C LEU A 94 -16.44 -8.43 -2.16
N ASN A 95 -16.49 -9.43 -1.26
CA ASN A 95 -15.36 -10.32 -0.98
C ASN A 95 -14.92 -11.09 -2.24
N VAL A 96 -15.86 -11.67 -2.99
CA VAL A 96 -15.58 -12.34 -4.28
C VAL A 96 -14.95 -11.38 -5.29
N SER A 97 -15.39 -10.12 -5.31
CA SER A 97 -14.82 -9.12 -6.22
C SER A 97 -13.39 -8.76 -5.84
N LEU A 98 -13.08 -8.64 -4.55
CA LEU A 98 -11.72 -8.37 -4.08
C LEU A 98 -10.80 -9.58 -4.33
N GLU A 99 -11.29 -10.80 -4.11
CA GLU A 99 -10.58 -12.04 -4.44
C GLU A 99 -10.13 -12.05 -5.91
N PHE A 100 -11.07 -11.73 -6.81
CA PHE A 100 -10.78 -11.64 -8.24
C PHE A 100 -9.72 -10.56 -8.54
N VAL A 101 -9.80 -9.39 -7.91
CA VAL A 101 -8.79 -8.33 -8.08
C VAL A 101 -7.41 -8.79 -7.62
N ILE A 102 -7.32 -9.50 -6.50
CA ILE A 102 -6.06 -10.07 -5.98
C ILE A 102 -5.48 -11.09 -6.97
N GLU A 103 -6.33 -11.97 -7.53
CA GLU A 103 -5.91 -12.93 -8.55
C GLU A 103 -5.35 -12.22 -9.80
N GLN A 104 -6.06 -11.21 -10.30
CA GLN A 104 -5.61 -10.45 -11.48
C GLN A 104 -4.34 -9.63 -11.19
N LEU A 105 -4.18 -9.09 -9.98
CA LEU A 105 -2.93 -8.47 -9.53
C LEU A 105 -1.77 -9.48 -9.59
N GLY A 106 -2.00 -10.70 -9.11
CA GLY A 106 -1.03 -11.79 -9.23
C GLY A 106 -0.71 -12.19 -10.67
N ASN A 107 -1.67 -12.13 -11.59
CA ASN A 107 -1.40 -12.34 -13.03
C ASN A 107 -0.52 -11.21 -13.59
N TYR A 108 -0.90 -9.96 -13.34
CA TYR A 108 -0.19 -8.78 -13.82
C TYR A 108 1.27 -8.72 -13.32
N LEU A 109 1.48 -8.97 -12.03
CA LEU A 109 2.82 -8.93 -11.44
C LEU A 109 3.71 -10.06 -11.96
N ARG A 110 3.16 -11.22 -12.34
CA ARG A 110 3.91 -12.31 -13.00
C ARG A 110 4.41 -11.95 -14.39
N GLU A 111 3.66 -11.14 -15.11
CA GLU A 111 4.00 -10.70 -16.47
C GLU A 111 4.93 -9.47 -16.48
N THR A 112 5.05 -8.80 -15.34
CA THR A 112 5.85 -7.58 -15.20
C THR A 112 7.34 -7.90 -15.32
N LYS A 113 8.01 -7.28 -16.30
CA LYS A 113 9.46 -7.43 -16.48
C LYS A 113 10.23 -6.70 -15.38
N LEU A 114 11.29 -7.34 -14.88
CA LEU A 114 12.23 -6.70 -13.96
C LEU A 114 12.92 -5.51 -14.66
N LYS A 115 12.99 -4.38 -13.96
CA LYS A 115 13.74 -3.20 -14.39
C LYS A 115 15.24 -3.38 -14.12
N LYS A 116 16.09 -2.62 -14.82
CA LYS A 116 17.52 -2.54 -14.54
C LYS A 116 17.75 -2.20 -13.06
N LEU A 117 18.73 -2.83 -12.43
CA LEU A 117 19.10 -2.58 -11.04
C LEU A 117 19.93 -1.30 -10.94
N ASN A 118 19.76 -0.53 -9.86
CA ASN A 118 20.68 0.54 -9.51
C ASN A 118 21.53 0.13 -8.29
N GLN A 119 22.80 -0.19 -8.52
CA GLN A 119 23.73 -0.65 -7.48
C GLN A 119 23.96 0.39 -6.35
N ASP A 120 23.62 1.66 -6.55
CA ASP A 120 23.71 2.70 -5.51
C ASP A 120 22.81 2.41 -4.30
N TYR A 121 21.78 1.56 -4.46
CA TYR A 121 20.99 1.09 -3.32
C TYR A 121 21.87 0.33 -2.31
N VAL A 122 22.85 -0.45 -2.75
CA VAL A 122 23.80 -1.17 -1.88
C VAL A 122 24.52 -0.22 -0.92
N ARG A 123 24.82 1.01 -1.36
CA ARG A 123 25.43 2.04 -0.51
C ARG A 123 24.50 2.43 0.65
N ILE A 124 23.22 2.68 0.38
CA ILE A 124 22.23 3.09 1.39
C ILE A 124 22.14 2.05 2.51
N PHE A 125 22.16 0.78 2.14
CA PHE A 125 21.99 -0.33 3.07
C PHE A 125 23.19 -0.56 3.98
N ASN A 126 24.35 -0.04 3.61
CA ASN A 126 25.58 -0.12 4.40
C ASN A 126 25.91 1.19 5.13
N LEU A 127 24.99 2.17 5.14
CA LEU A 127 25.19 3.41 5.89
C LEU A 127 25.18 3.13 7.40
N PRO A 128 26.12 3.71 8.17
CA PRO A 128 26.05 3.67 9.61
C PRO A 128 24.87 4.51 10.12
N ILE A 129 24.52 4.32 11.39
CA ILE A 129 23.59 5.21 12.09
C ILE A 129 24.35 6.44 12.53
N TYR A 130 24.06 7.58 11.91
CA TYR A 130 24.76 8.82 12.21
C TYR A 130 24.22 9.47 13.49
N ARG A 131 25.09 9.84 14.43
CA ARG A 131 24.72 10.49 15.71
C ARG A 131 23.89 11.76 15.51
N LYS A 132 24.16 12.50 14.43
CA LYS A 132 23.46 13.75 14.09
C LYS A 132 22.01 13.52 13.67
N GLU A 133 21.62 12.30 13.33
CA GLU A 133 20.27 11.93 12.90
C GLU A 133 19.38 11.50 14.08
N ILE A 134 19.98 11.28 15.26
CA ILE A 134 19.26 10.88 16.47
C ILE A 134 19.13 12.06 17.43
N CYS A 135 17.89 12.40 17.77
CA CYS A 135 17.57 13.41 18.79
C CYS A 135 16.98 12.80 20.07
N THR A 136 16.67 11.51 20.05
CA THR A 136 16.02 10.79 21.15
C THR A 136 17.01 10.29 22.21
N LYS A 137 18.30 10.23 21.88
CA LYS A 137 19.40 9.78 22.73
C LYS A 137 20.67 10.53 22.35
N LEU A 138 21.51 10.83 23.33
CA LEU A 138 22.84 11.39 23.07
C LEU A 138 23.78 10.26 22.65
N LEU A 139 24.21 10.29 21.38
CA LEU A 139 25.26 9.41 20.88
C LEU A 139 26.58 10.17 20.80
N LEU A 140 27.64 9.55 21.31
CA LEU A 140 28.98 10.15 21.28
C LEU A 140 29.60 10.04 19.88
N GLU A 141 29.37 8.92 19.21
CA GLU A 141 29.94 8.55 17.90
C GLU A 141 28.85 7.97 16.99
N ASP A 142 29.16 7.84 15.70
CA ASP A 142 28.29 7.13 14.75
C ASP A 142 28.38 5.62 15.03
N GLU A 143 27.26 4.90 14.87
CA GLU A 143 27.19 3.46 15.19
C GLU A 143 27.21 2.62 13.90
N SER A 144 28.02 1.56 13.90
CA SER A 144 28.00 0.55 12.83
C SER A 144 26.80 -0.36 12.96
N VAL A 145 26.19 -0.72 11.84
CA VAL A 145 25.02 -1.61 11.83
C VAL A 145 25.48 -3.06 11.75
N GLU A 146 25.18 -3.85 12.79
CA GLU A 146 25.48 -5.29 12.79
C GLU A 146 24.44 -6.11 12.02
N LYS A 147 23.17 -5.69 12.09
CA LYS A 147 22.04 -6.42 11.49
C LYS A 147 21.03 -5.46 10.87
N SER A 148 20.56 -5.79 9.67
CA SER A 148 19.50 -5.06 8.98
C SER A 148 18.33 -6.00 8.66
N LEU A 149 17.10 -5.48 8.78
CA LEU A 149 15.89 -6.15 8.34
C LEU A 149 15.28 -5.35 7.19
N PHE A 150 15.06 -6.02 6.05
CA PHE A 150 14.31 -5.47 4.93
C PHE A 150 12.84 -5.83 5.05
N LEU A 151 12.04 -4.90 5.55
CA LEU A 151 10.59 -5.05 5.57
C LEU A 151 10.02 -4.74 4.17
N ASN A 152 9.78 -5.79 3.39
CA ASN A 152 9.31 -5.66 2.01
C ASN A 152 7.78 -5.73 1.94
N PHE A 153 7.18 -4.61 1.51
CA PHE A 153 5.74 -4.48 1.27
C PHE A 153 5.35 -4.88 -0.16
N ASN A 154 6.32 -5.13 -1.05
CA ASN A 154 6.05 -5.56 -2.43
C ASN A 154 5.87 -7.07 -2.49
N TYR A 155 4.98 -7.53 -3.36
CA TYR A 155 4.73 -8.95 -3.60
C TYR A 155 5.80 -9.63 -4.49
N THR A 156 6.64 -8.85 -5.18
CA THR A 156 7.69 -9.38 -6.07
C THR A 156 9.03 -9.51 -5.34
N SER A 157 9.86 -10.47 -5.75
CA SER A 157 11.22 -10.68 -5.25
C SER A 157 12.27 -9.71 -5.82
N THR A 158 11.87 -8.50 -6.21
CA THR A 158 12.79 -7.50 -6.81
C THR A 158 13.98 -7.21 -5.89
N ILE A 159 13.76 -7.23 -4.57
CA ILE A 159 14.77 -6.94 -3.56
C ILE A 159 15.90 -7.97 -3.50
N GLU A 160 15.64 -9.24 -3.81
CA GLU A 160 16.66 -10.31 -3.83
C GLU A 160 17.75 -10.05 -4.87
N ASN A 161 17.45 -9.27 -5.91
CA ASN A 161 18.46 -8.91 -6.89
C ASN A 161 19.51 -7.92 -6.35
N TYR A 162 19.25 -7.30 -5.20
CA TYR A 162 20.20 -6.42 -4.52
C TYR A 162 20.99 -7.15 -3.42
N PHE A 163 20.55 -8.33 -2.96
CA PHE A 163 21.15 -9.02 -1.81
C PHE A 163 21.00 -10.54 -1.86
N ASN A 164 22.04 -11.25 -1.43
CA ASN A 164 21.99 -12.68 -1.19
C ASN A 164 21.97 -13.08 0.30
N ASP A 165 22.42 -12.21 1.21
CA ASP A 165 22.74 -12.59 2.61
C ASP A 165 22.01 -11.77 3.69
N GLN A 166 21.03 -10.94 3.33
CA GLN A 166 20.30 -10.07 4.28
C GLN A 166 18.92 -10.63 4.66
N GLU A 167 18.44 -10.32 5.86
CA GLU A 167 17.13 -10.78 6.34
C GLU A 167 16.02 -9.98 5.63
N ILE A 168 15.33 -10.61 4.70
CA ILE A 168 14.19 -10.03 3.98
C ILE A 168 12.90 -10.59 4.58
N ASN A 169 12.00 -9.69 4.97
CA ASN A 169 10.70 -10.01 5.51
C ASN A 169 9.60 -9.54 4.55
N TYR A 170 9.00 -10.48 3.82
CA TYR A 170 7.87 -10.25 2.93
C TYR A 170 6.56 -10.16 3.72
N ILE A 171 6.36 -9.03 4.39
CA ILE A 171 5.25 -8.88 5.33
C ILE A 171 3.87 -9.02 4.66
N HIS A 172 3.77 -8.65 3.39
CA HIS A 172 2.57 -8.80 2.58
C HIS A 172 2.53 -10.10 1.75
N GLY A 173 3.44 -11.04 2.03
CA GLY A 173 3.57 -12.26 1.24
C GLY A 173 4.22 -12.05 -0.12
N GLU A 174 4.29 -13.15 -0.87
CA GLU A 174 5.06 -13.27 -2.09
C GLU A 174 4.21 -13.83 -3.23
N ILE A 175 4.51 -13.34 -4.43
CA ILE A 175 3.94 -13.90 -5.64
C ILE A 175 4.53 -15.29 -5.89
N ASN A 176 3.67 -16.26 -6.16
CA ASN A 176 4.01 -17.68 -6.39
C ASN A 176 4.44 -18.49 -5.15
N ASP A 177 4.42 -17.92 -3.95
CA ASP A 177 4.58 -18.71 -2.72
C ASP A 177 3.23 -19.05 -2.10
N LYS A 178 2.88 -20.34 -2.10
CA LYS A 178 1.65 -20.84 -1.46
C LYS A 178 1.72 -20.84 0.07
N LYS A 179 2.93 -20.88 0.64
CA LYS A 179 3.16 -20.84 2.09
C LYS A 179 3.20 -19.41 2.61
N ASN A 180 3.54 -18.46 1.74
CA ASN A 180 3.56 -17.04 2.02
C ASN A 180 2.67 -16.27 1.02
N PRO A 181 1.35 -16.53 1.00
CA PRO A 181 0.46 -15.95 0.00
C PRO A 181 0.31 -14.43 0.17
N ILE A 182 -0.08 -13.77 -0.91
CA ILE A 182 -0.39 -12.34 -0.95
C ILE A 182 -1.38 -11.97 0.17
N VAL A 183 -0.99 -10.98 0.96
CA VAL A 183 -1.81 -10.28 1.94
C VAL A 183 -2.24 -8.95 1.33
N PHE A 184 -3.53 -8.81 1.05
CA PHE A 184 -4.12 -7.65 0.41
C PHE A 184 -5.47 -7.36 1.06
N GLY A 185 -5.72 -6.11 1.41
CA GLY A 185 -6.92 -5.71 2.14
C GLY A 185 -6.70 -4.55 3.11
N PHE A 186 -7.62 -4.36 4.03
CA PHE A 186 -7.57 -3.20 4.92
C PHE A 186 -6.64 -3.44 6.13
N GLY A 187 -5.84 -2.43 6.48
CA GLY A 187 -4.79 -2.50 7.51
C GLY A 187 -4.71 -1.30 8.46
N ASP A 188 -5.73 -0.45 8.53
CA ASP A 188 -5.81 0.67 9.50
C ASP A 188 -6.84 0.38 10.60
N GLU A 189 -6.43 -0.39 11.60
CA GLU A 189 -7.26 -0.71 12.77
C GLU A 189 -7.36 0.47 13.76
N LEU A 190 -6.63 1.56 13.52
CA LEU A 190 -6.73 2.78 14.31
C LEU A 190 -7.87 3.69 13.82
N ASP A 191 -8.52 3.35 12.70
CA ASP A 191 -9.71 4.02 12.21
C ASP A 191 -10.88 3.89 13.21
N GLU A 192 -11.64 4.97 13.38
CA GLU A 192 -12.75 5.00 14.35
C GLU A 192 -13.89 4.05 13.96
N ASP A 193 -14.14 3.89 12.65
CA ASP A 193 -15.18 3.01 12.13
C ASP A 193 -14.80 1.54 12.22
N TYR A 194 -13.50 1.22 12.39
CA TYR A 194 -13.04 -0.16 12.56
C TYR A 194 -13.66 -0.82 13.80
N LYS A 195 -13.90 -0.05 14.87
CA LYS A 195 -14.59 -0.53 16.08
C LYS A 195 -16.00 -1.06 15.78
N ASN A 196 -16.68 -0.50 14.79
CA ASN A 196 -18.02 -0.96 14.38
C ASN A 196 -17.97 -2.32 13.67
N LEU A 197 -16.84 -2.60 13.00
CA LEU A 197 -16.57 -3.87 12.35
C LEU A 197 -16.28 -4.97 13.39
N GLU A 198 -15.53 -4.66 14.45
CA GLU A 198 -15.27 -5.59 15.58
C GLU A 198 -16.53 -6.06 16.31
N LEU A 199 -17.59 -5.24 16.32
CA LEU A 199 -18.88 -5.60 16.92
C LEU A 199 -19.71 -6.60 16.09
N GLN A 200 -19.31 -6.87 14.84
CA GLN A 200 -20.04 -7.79 13.97
C GLN A 200 -19.80 -9.24 14.36
N LYS A 201 -20.89 -10.03 14.39
CA LYS A 201 -20.82 -11.48 14.59
C LYS A 201 -20.47 -12.26 13.31
N THR A 202 -20.59 -11.62 12.16
CA THR A 202 -20.39 -12.26 10.86
C THR A 202 -18.91 -12.18 10.47
N ASN A 203 -18.23 -13.32 10.49
CA ASN A 203 -16.80 -13.40 10.20
C ASN A 203 -16.41 -12.91 8.80
N ALA A 204 -17.34 -12.91 7.83
CA ALA A 204 -17.07 -12.47 6.46
C ALA A 204 -16.67 -10.97 6.35
N PHE A 205 -16.95 -10.13 7.37
CA PHE A 205 -16.43 -8.76 7.42
C PHE A 205 -14.92 -8.70 7.66
N PHE A 206 -14.34 -9.75 8.23
CA PHE A 206 -12.92 -9.83 8.56
C PHE A 206 -12.09 -10.54 7.49
N GLU A 207 -12.73 -11.04 6.41
CA GLU A 207 -12.09 -11.92 5.40
C GLU A 207 -10.86 -11.28 4.76
N TYR A 208 -10.86 -9.97 4.54
CA TYR A 208 -9.75 -9.22 3.93
C TYR A 208 -9.24 -8.10 4.86
N ILE A 209 -9.21 -8.38 6.16
CA ILE A 209 -8.54 -7.54 7.15
C ILE A 209 -7.13 -8.12 7.38
N LYS A 210 -6.10 -7.33 7.12
CA LYS A 210 -4.70 -7.82 7.01
C LYS A 210 -4.16 -8.43 8.29
N SER A 211 -4.55 -7.92 9.46
CA SER A 211 -4.10 -8.43 10.75
C SER A 211 -4.39 -9.92 10.94
N PHE A 212 -5.54 -10.40 10.47
CA PHE A 212 -5.85 -11.83 10.50
C PHE A 212 -4.98 -12.65 9.54
N TRP A 213 -4.61 -12.06 8.41
CA TRP A 213 -3.73 -12.70 7.44
C TRP A 213 -2.29 -12.78 7.91
N TYR A 214 -1.82 -11.82 8.70
CA TYR A 214 -0.49 -11.84 9.29
C TYR A 214 -0.25 -13.04 10.24
N PHE A 215 -1.30 -13.70 10.74
CA PHE A 215 -1.17 -14.95 11.51
C PHE A 215 -0.92 -16.19 10.65
N LYS A 216 -1.08 -16.10 9.32
CA LYS A 216 -0.87 -17.25 8.43
C LYS A 216 0.60 -17.61 8.26
N THR A 217 1.52 -16.68 8.57
CA THR A 217 2.97 -16.88 8.44
C THR A 217 3.69 -16.34 9.68
N SER A 218 5.00 -16.60 9.78
CA SER A 218 5.82 -16.07 10.87
C SER A 218 6.30 -14.64 10.62
N ASN A 219 6.01 -14.04 9.47
CA ASN A 219 6.58 -12.76 9.03
C ASN A 219 6.32 -11.62 10.01
N TYR A 220 5.09 -11.49 10.51
CA TYR A 220 4.76 -10.47 11.51
C TYR A 220 5.49 -10.73 12.84
N HIS A 221 5.55 -11.97 13.31
CA HIS A 221 6.32 -12.32 14.51
C HIS A 221 7.83 -12.09 14.33
N ASN A 222 8.38 -12.31 13.13
CA ASN A 222 9.79 -12.03 12.84
C ASN A 222 10.07 -10.52 12.92
N LEU A 223 9.17 -9.69 12.38
CA LEU A 223 9.22 -8.23 12.52
C LEU A 223 9.19 -7.81 13.99
N VAL A 224 8.22 -8.33 14.76
CA VAL A 224 8.10 -8.02 16.20
C VAL A 224 9.38 -8.40 16.94
N ARG A 225 9.89 -9.63 16.73
CA ARG A 225 11.15 -10.07 17.34
C ARG A 225 12.33 -9.18 16.99
N PHE A 226 12.38 -8.64 15.78
CA PHE A 226 13.44 -7.72 15.37
C PHE A 226 13.35 -6.37 16.09
N ILE A 227 12.17 -5.73 16.13
CA ILE A 227 12.01 -4.39 16.74
C ILE A 227 12.11 -4.42 18.28
N GLU A 228 11.76 -5.55 18.91
CA GLU A 228 11.91 -5.79 20.34
C GLU A 228 13.36 -6.08 20.76
N GLY A 229 14.22 -6.45 19.81
CA GLY A 229 15.58 -6.91 20.09
C GLY A 229 16.51 -5.79 20.59
N GLU A 230 16.75 -4.79 19.75
CA GLU A 230 17.71 -3.71 20.02
C GLU A 230 17.22 -2.35 19.49
N GLU A 231 17.92 -1.28 19.86
CA GLU A 231 17.67 0.06 19.32
C GLU A 231 17.90 0.11 17.80
N PHE A 232 17.02 0.76 17.05
CA PHE A 232 17.09 0.78 15.59
C PHE A 232 16.74 2.14 14.97
N GLN A 233 17.23 2.33 13.75
CA GLN A 233 16.85 3.43 12.86
C GLN A 233 16.04 2.87 11.68
N VAL A 234 14.98 3.57 11.29
CA VAL A 234 14.14 3.18 10.15
C VAL A 234 14.54 3.96 8.92
N TYR A 235 14.74 3.26 7.80
CA TYR A 235 14.91 3.87 6.48
C TYR A 235 13.63 3.73 5.67
N ILE A 236 13.13 4.85 5.16
CA ILE A 236 11.96 4.90 4.28
C ILE A 236 12.42 5.04 2.83
N LEU A 237 12.13 4.01 2.05
CA LEU A 237 12.44 3.91 0.62
C LEU A 237 11.14 3.63 -0.15
N GLY A 238 10.67 4.62 -0.90
CA GLY A 238 9.44 4.51 -1.69
C GLY A 238 8.44 5.63 -1.42
N HIS A 239 7.36 5.62 -2.20
CA HIS A 239 6.37 6.69 -2.22
C HIS A 239 5.13 6.40 -1.37
N SER A 240 4.83 5.13 -1.10
CA SER A 240 3.49 4.70 -0.66
C SER A 240 3.29 4.62 0.86
N CYS A 241 4.16 5.24 1.66
CA CYS A 241 4.11 5.10 3.12
C CYS A 241 2.90 5.76 3.78
N GLY A 242 2.03 6.49 3.07
CA GLY A 242 0.87 7.19 3.65
C GLY A 242 -0.42 6.38 3.77
N LEU A 243 -0.56 5.38 2.91
CA LEU A 243 -1.78 4.56 2.77
C LEU A 243 -1.56 3.10 3.18
N SER A 244 -0.30 2.71 3.44
CA SER A 244 0.05 1.37 3.94
C SER A 244 -0.42 1.13 5.37
N ASP A 245 -0.44 -0.14 5.81
CA ASP A 245 -0.82 -0.63 7.14
C ASP A 245 -0.45 0.30 8.30
N ARG A 246 -1.38 1.22 8.61
CA ARG A 246 -1.18 2.28 9.58
C ARG A 246 -0.97 1.72 10.98
N THR A 247 -1.65 0.63 11.33
CA THR A 247 -1.44 -0.06 12.60
C THR A 247 0.00 -0.54 12.75
N MET A 248 0.54 -1.21 11.72
CA MET A 248 1.90 -1.75 11.74
C MET A 248 2.96 -0.64 11.72
N LEU A 249 2.78 0.39 10.89
CA LEU A 249 3.70 1.51 10.83
C LEU A 249 3.68 2.32 12.13
N ASN A 250 2.52 2.50 12.76
CA ASN A 250 2.41 3.09 14.10
C ASN A 250 3.23 2.29 15.13
N MET A 251 3.07 0.96 15.14
CA MET A 251 3.83 0.07 16.03
C MET A 251 5.34 0.25 15.85
N ILE A 252 5.85 0.25 14.61
CA ILE A 252 7.29 0.41 14.33
C ILE A 252 7.78 1.81 14.72
N PHE A 253 7.08 2.86 14.28
CA PHE A 253 7.54 4.23 14.42
C PHE A 253 7.47 4.76 15.84
N GLU A 254 6.47 4.34 16.62
CA GLU A 254 6.34 4.73 18.03
C GLU A 254 7.05 3.78 19.00
N HIS A 255 7.59 2.65 18.52
CA HIS A 255 8.40 1.74 19.32
C HIS A 255 9.50 2.47 20.09
N GLU A 256 9.74 2.10 21.35
CA GLU A 256 10.76 2.74 22.21
C GLU A 256 12.19 2.58 21.69
N ASN A 257 12.44 1.46 21.01
CA ASN A 257 13.70 1.16 20.34
C ASN A 257 13.89 1.93 19.02
N CYS A 258 12.82 2.46 18.40
CA CYS A 258 12.94 3.28 17.19
C CYS A 258 13.49 4.67 17.54
N LYS A 259 14.75 4.94 17.17
CA LYS A 259 15.45 6.17 17.55
C LYS A 259 15.31 7.30 16.53
N SER A 260 15.22 6.96 15.25
CA SER A 260 14.96 7.92 14.18
C SER A 260 14.41 7.24 12.93
N ILE A 261 13.83 8.05 12.04
CA ILE A 261 13.23 7.64 10.77
C ILE A 261 13.82 8.54 9.69
N LYS A 262 14.65 7.96 8.82
CA LYS A 262 15.30 8.66 7.72
C LYS A 262 14.55 8.42 6.43
N ILE A 263 14.15 9.50 5.79
CA ILE A 263 13.47 9.47 4.49
C ILE A 263 14.50 9.64 3.38
N PHE A 264 14.50 8.71 2.43
CA PHE A 264 15.21 8.84 1.16
C PHE A 264 14.20 9.31 0.09
N TYR A 265 14.26 10.59 -0.26
CA TYR A 265 13.24 11.22 -1.08
C TYR A 265 13.48 11.00 -2.57
N HIS A 266 12.43 11.04 -3.37
CA HIS A 266 12.50 11.08 -4.82
C HIS A 266 12.52 12.53 -5.33
N GLY A 267 13.42 12.82 -6.27
CA GLY A 267 13.56 14.13 -6.91
C GLY A 267 14.88 14.81 -6.58
N THR A 268 14.93 16.12 -6.75
CA THR A 268 16.13 16.95 -6.52
C THR A 268 16.02 17.70 -5.19
N LYS A 269 17.11 18.36 -4.77
CA LYS A 269 17.08 19.22 -3.57
C LYS A 269 16.03 20.33 -3.64
N GLU A 270 15.71 20.80 -4.85
CA GLU A 270 14.75 21.89 -5.09
C GLU A 270 13.32 21.39 -5.27
N LYS A 271 13.14 20.23 -5.92
CA LYS A 271 11.83 19.62 -6.18
C LYS A 271 11.86 18.14 -5.86
N ASN A 272 11.33 17.81 -4.70
CA ASN A 272 11.24 16.44 -4.20
C ASN A 272 9.92 16.18 -3.47
N ASN A 273 9.71 14.93 -3.08
CA ASN A 273 8.55 14.47 -2.31
C ASN A 273 8.78 14.41 -0.80
N PHE A 274 9.88 14.94 -0.25
CA PHE A 274 10.21 14.80 1.18
C PHE A 274 9.09 15.33 2.08
N THR A 275 8.56 16.52 1.77
CA THR A 275 7.48 17.14 2.56
C THR A 275 6.21 16.28 2.52
N ASN A 276 5.85 15.75 1.35
CA ASN A 276 4.69 14.88 1.20
C ASN A 276 4.88 13.57 1.99
N LEU A 277 6.03 12.91 1.86
CA LEU A 277 6.35 11.71 2.65
C LEU A 277 6.33 11.99 4.15
N THR A 278 6.84 13.14 4.59
CA THR A 278 6.78 13.55 6.00
C THR A 278 5.34 13.70 6.49
N GLN A 279 4.47 14.33 5.69
CA GLN A 279 3.05 14.48 6.00
C GLN A 279 2.38 13.11 6.12
N GLU A 280 2.63 12.22 5.17
CA GLU A 280 2.09 10.86 5.15
C GLU A 280 2.57 10.03 6.36
N ILE A 281 3.87 10.01 6.64
CA ILE A 281 4.45 9.34 7.82
C ILE A 281 3.86 9.91 9.11
N SER A 282 3.64 11.22 9.19
CA SER A 282 3.09 11.86 10.39
C SER A 282 1.68 11.38 10.77
N ARG A 283 0.91 10.83 9.81
CA ARG A 283 -0.43 10.26 10.06
C ARG A 283 -0.39 8.97 10.86
N HIS A 284 0.74 8.26 10.82
CA HIS A 284 0.97 7.02 11.57
C HIS A 284 1.36 7.24 13.01
N PHE A 285 1.63 8.49 13.42
CA PHE A 285 1.92 8.82 14.82
C PHE A 285 0.64 9.24 15.56
N LYS A 286 0.44 8.67 16.74
CA LYS A 286 -0.49 9.18 17.75
C LYS A 286 0.15 10.35 18.50
N ASP A 287 1.43 10.24 18.86
CA ASP A 287 2.21 11.30 19.51
C ASP A 287 2.94 12.17 18.48
N LYS A 288 2.41 13.37 18.24
CA LYS A 288 3.01 14.35 17.31
C LYS A 288 4.36 14.92 17.80
N ALA A 289 4.64 14.87 19.10
CA ALA A 289 5.96 15.23 19.62
C ALA A 289 7.00 14.16 19.26
N MET A 290 6.65 12.87 19.30
CA MET A 290 7.52 11.81 18.81
C MET A 290 7.83 11.97 17.32
N THR A 291 6.85 12.34 16.49
CA THR A 291 7.09 12.61 15.06
C THR A 291 8.23 13.61 14.85
N ARG A 292 8.18 14.75 15.55
CA ARG A 292 9.19 15.81 15.43
C ARG A 292 10.57 15.41 15.97
N LYS A 293 10.63 14.46 16.91
CA LYS A 293 11.88 13.96 17.49
C LYS A 293 12.52 12.84 16.65
N LYS A 294 11.71 12.02 15.98
CA LYS A 294 12.17 10.82 15.26
C LYS A 294 12.41 11.06 13.78
N ILE A 295 11.64 11.91 13.10
CA ILE A 295 11.86 12.17 11.67
C ILE A 295 13.16 12.94 11.48
N VAL A 296 14.08 12.38 10.69
CA VAL A 296 15.34 13.02 10.34
C VAL A 296 15.06 14.25 9.47
N PRO A 297 15.62 15.44 9.79
CA PRO A 297 15.46 16.66 9.01
C PRO A 297 15.96 16.55 7.56
N PHE A 298 15.37 17.35 6.66
CA PHE A 298 15.69 17.33 5.23
C PHE A 298 17.18 17.55 4.90
N ASP A 299 17.86 18.43 5.63
CA ASP A 299 19.29 18.73 5.45
C ASP A 299 20.20 17.54 5.78
N LYS A 300 19.66 16.51 6.44
CA LYS A 300 20.32 15.24 6.77
C LYS A 300 19.75 14.06 5.98
N SER A 301 18.76 14.30 5.14
CA SER A 301 18.21 13.32 4.19
C SER A 301 18.87 13.43 2.82
N GLU A 302 18.79 12.36 2.05
CA GLU A 302 19.35 12.30 0.70
C GLU A 302 18.35 11.74 -0.32
N ALA A 303 18.63 11.98 -1.59
CA ALA A 303 17.81 11.49 -2.69
C ALA A 303 17.97 9.96 -2.82
N MET A 304 16.86 9.27 -3.04
CA MET A 304 16.82 7.85 -3.34
C MET A 304 17.36 7.59 -4.76
N PRO A 305 18.27 6.61 -4.95
CA PRO A 305 18.76 6.22 -6.26
C PRO A 305 17.62 5.93 -7.24
N GLN A 306 17.74 6.44 -8.46
CA GLN A 306 16.79 6.18 -9.53
C GLN A 306 17.45 5.35 -10.62
N VAL A 307 16.72 4.40 -11.19
CA VAL A 307 17.17 3.73 -12.41
C VAL A 307 17.02 4.75 -13.53
N ASN A 308 18.12 5.18 -14.14
CA ASN A 308 18.08 6.06 -15.30
C ASN A 308 17.20 5.41 -16.37
N GLN A 309 16.02 5.97 -16.60
CA GLN A 309 15.32 5.75 -17.85
C GLN A 309 16.19 6.44 -18.90
N GLU A 310 16.92 5.67 -19.71
CA GLU A 310 17.44 6.20 -20.96
C GLU A 310 16.25 6.92 -21.61
N LYS A 311 16.38 8.23 -21.80
CA LYS A 311 15.42 8.98 -22.60
C LYS A 311 15.44 8.29 -23.96
N THR A 312 14.40 7.51 -24.26
CA THR A 312 14.12 7.09 -25.62
C THR A 312 13.90 8.38 -26.40
N ASN A 313 14.96 8.81 -27.07
CA ASN A 313 14.94 9.91 -28.04
C ASN A 313 14.05 9.54 -29.22
#